data_AF-A0AAD6LJG0-F1
#
_entry.id   AF-A0AAD6LJG0-F1
#
_cell.length_a   1.000
_cell.length_b   1.000
_cell.length_c   1.000
_cell.angle_alpha   90.00
_cell.angle_beta   90.00
_cell.angle_gamma   90.00
#
_symmetry.space_group_name_H-M   'P 1'
#
loop_
_entity.id
_entity.type
_entity.pdbx_description
1 polymer ?
#
loop_
_entity_poly.entity_id
_entity_poly.type
_entity_poly.pdbx_seq_one_letter_code
_entity_poly.pdbx_strand_id
1 'polypeptide(L)'
;MGEEREDPQKLKRIAAAAFDYENDPRWADYWSNILIPPHLSSRSDVIDHFKRKFYQRYIDPDLVVEAMSTNGSSQSTKSSGSSSSSSAPSNDQPRPRNTGSTTRTSGPSAAAGQNPTPVRWDRQTIQFSINAWVFIVAVLAIIPLVPKHLSSRASRLSFMGTACSSLYSLYTLHGRPRAWNLQGIQAYLQSIIATKDFIYVIYCLTFVTSHLCLRFALIPILCRSLEHVAKFLRCNFSRSTLYRKYLEDPCVWVESNTTTLNILSSHSEIGLGFLLIISLLSWQRNIIQTFMYWQLLKLMYNAPVTAGYHQSVWAKIGRVVNPLIHRYCPFLNTPLSAVQRWWLR
;
A
#
# COMPACT_ATOMS: atom_id res chain seq x y z
N MET A 1 28.31 1.28 65.03
CA MET A 1 28.52 0.75 63.66
C MET A 1 27.20 0.16 63.19
N GLY A 2 26.41 0.94 62.46
CA GLY A 2 25.22 0.42 61.77
C GLY A 2 25.61 0.21 60.32
N GLU A 3 25.72 -1.05 59.89
CA GLU A 3 25.90 -1.38 58.47
C GLU A 3 24.64 -0.92 57.72
N GLU A 4 24.77 0.17 56.96
CA GLU A 4 23.78 0.52 55.94
C GLU A 4 23.74 -0.65 54.94
N ARG A 5 22.68 -1.47 55.01
CA ARG A 5 22.38 -2.45 53.97
C ARG A 5 22.17 -1.69 52.67
N GLU A 6 23.18 -1.67 51.82
CA GLU A 6 23.11 -1.07 50.49
C GLU A 6 21.94 -1.70 49.72
N ASP A 7 21.02 -0.84 49.22
CA ASP A 7 19.87 -1.31 48.47
C ASP A 7 20.36 -2.18 47.29
N PRO A 8 19.87 -3.43 47.13
CA PRO A 8 20.37 -4.35 46.11
C PRO A 8 20.23 -3.82 44.68
N GLN A 9 19.29 -2.89 44.46
CA GLN A 9 19.12 -2.19 43.19
C GLN A 9 20.17 -1.11 42.93
N LYS A 10 20.74 -0.48 43.97
CA LYS A 10 21.84 0.50 43.81
C LYS A 10 23.11 -0.19 43.31
N LEU A 11 23.44 -1.35 43.86
CA LEU A 11 24.57 -2.17 43.42
C LEU A 11 24.43 -2.60 41.95
N LYS A 12 23.23 -3.03 41.54
CA LYS A 12 22.96 -3.39 40.14
C LYS A 12 23.07 -2.20 39.18
N ARG A 13 22.67 -1.00 39.61
CA ARG A 13 22.85 0.24 38.81
C ARG A 13 24.31 0.63 38.66
N ILE A 14 25.12 0.44 39.70
CA ILE A 14 26.57 0.68 39.66
C ILE A 14 27.25 -0.33 38.73
N ALA A 15 26.89 -1.61 38.82
CA ALA A 15 27.38 -2.65 37.92
C ALA A 15 27.00 -2.38 36.45
N ALA A 16 25.76 -1.92 36.21
CA ALA A 16 25.33 -1.51 34.87
C ALA A 16 26.12 -0.28 34.37
N ALA A 17 26.46 0.69 35.22
CA ALA A 17 27.25 1.85 34.81
C ALA A 17 28.72 1.51 34.50
N ALA A 18 29.28 0.51 35.19
CA ALA A 18 30.66 0.05 35.01
C ALA A 18 30.85 -0.98 33.87
N PHE A 19 29.76 -1.42 33.23
CA PHE A 19 29.83 -2.40 32.14
C PHE A 19 30.44 -1.78 30.88
N ASP A 20 31.27 -2.55 30.18
CA ASP A 20 31.94 -2.11 28.96
C ASP A 20 31.06 -2.35 27.72
N TYR A 21 30.23 -1.35 27.42
CA TYR A 21 29.29 -1.40 26.30
C TYR A 21 29.96 -1.24 24.93
N GLU A 22 31.16 -0.64 24.86
CA GLU A 22 31.80 -0.33 23.56
C GLU A 22 32.44 -1.56 22.93
N ASN A 23 32.86 -2.53 23.76
CA ASN A 23 33.41 -3.80 23.30
C ASN A 23 32.35 -4.89 23.03
N ASP A 24 31.07 -4.65 23.35
CA ASP A 24 30.00 -5.61 23.06
C ASP A 24 29.40 -5.41 21.64
N PRO A 25 29.56 -6.37 20.71
CA PRO A 25 29.02 -6.25 19.35
C PRO A 25 27.48 -6.13 19.32
N ARG A 26 26.79 -6.58 20.37
CA ARG A 26 25.32 -6.49 20.48
C ARG A 26 24.85 -5.08 20.81
N TRP A 27 25.70 -4.26 21.44
CA TRP A 27 25.37 -2.87 21.76
C TRP A 27 25.24 -2.03 20.49
N ALA A 28 26.15 -2.19 19.53
CA ALA A 28 26.11 -1.45 18.26
C ALA A 28 24.85 -1.76 17.44
N ASP A 29 24.48 -3.05 17.33
CA ASP A 29 23.25 -3.46 16.65
C ASP A 29 22.01 -2.96 17.39
N TYR A 30 21.98 -3.12 18.73
CA TYR A 30 20.88 -2.61 19.56
C TYR A 30 20.70 -1.10 19.41
N TRP A 31 21.78 -0.31 19.50
CA TRP A 31 21.75 1.15 19.38
C TRP A 31 21.26 1.61 18.01
N SER A 32 21.67 0.93 16.93
CA SER A 32 21.25 1.27 15.55
C SER A 32 19.76 1.04 15.28
N ASN A 33 19.14 0.11 16.03
CA ASN A 33 17.73 -0.24 15.90
C ASN A 33 16.80 0.66 16.73
N ILE A 34 17.34 1.51 17.62
CA ILE A 34 16.53 2.42 18.44
C ILE A 34 16.29 3.72 17.64
N LEU A 35 15.02 4.00 17.35
CA LEU A 35 14.60 5.26 16.72
C LEU A 35 14.59 6.39 17.76
N ILE A 36 15.74 7.04 17.94
CA ILE A 36 15.89 8.25 18.76
C ILE A 36 15.91 9.47 17.82
N PRO A 37 15.09 10.51 18.08
CA PRO A 37 15.19 11.77 17.34
C PRO A 37 16.62 12.36 17.41
N PRO A 38 17.18 12.90 16.31
CA PRO A 38 18.59 13.32 16.25
C PRO A 38 19.03 14.37 17.29
N HIS A 39 18.07 15.13 17.82
CA HIS A 39 18.30 16.16 18.85
C HIS A 39 18.34 15.59 20.28
N LEU A 40 17.96 14.32 20.48
CA LEU A 40 17.98 13.64 21.77
C LEU A 40 19.08 12.58 21.87
N SER A 41 19.59 12.09 20.73
CA SER A 41 20.62 11.04 20.67
C SER A 41 21.99 11.49 21.19
N SER A 42 22.26 12.79 21.26
CA SER A 42 23.51 13.36 21.78
C SER A 42 23.51 13.61 23.28
N ARG A 43 22.35 13.46 23.96
CA ARG A 43 22.27 13.70 25.39
C ARG A 43 22.75 12.49 26.19
N SER A 44 23.61 12.72 27.17
CA SER A 44 24.20 11.66 28.01
C SER A 44 23.15 10.90 28.83
N ASP A 45 22.11 11.58 29.31
CA ASP A 45 21.02 10.97 30.07
C ASP A 45 20.19 9.98 29.24
N VAL A 46 20.00 10.28 27.95
CA VAL A 46 19.33 9.40 26.99
C VAL A 46 20.18 8.15 26.73
N ILE A 47 21.48 8.33 26.48
CA ILE A 47 22.43 7.24 26.26
C ILE A 47 22.46 6.31 27.49
N ASP A 48 22.56 6.86 28.69
CA ASP A 48 22.64 6.09 29.93
C ASP A 48 21.36 5.30 30.23
N HIS A 49 20.19 5.86 29.91
CA HIS A 49 18.92 5.14 30.05
C HIS A 49 18.85 3.91 29.13
N PHE A 50 19.31 4.06 27.88
CA PHE A 50 19.32 2.96 26.93
C PHE A 50 20.42 1.93 27.22
N LYS A 51 21.57 2.34 27.76
CA LYS A 51 22.59 1.43 28.32
C LYS A 51 22.00 0.57 29.44
N ARG A 52 21.27 1.17 30.39
CA ARG A 52 20.58 0.43 31.47
C ARG A 52 19.51 -0.52 30.94
N LYS A 53 18.74 -0.11 29.91
CA LYS A 53 17.77 -1.01 29.24
C LYS A 53 18.44 -2.17 28.50
N PHE A 54 19.59 -1.93 27.87
CA PHE A 54 20.38 -2.99 27.26
C PHE A 54 20.88 -3.97 28.31
N TYR A 55 21.46 -3.47 29.40
CA TYR A 55 21.94 -4.28 30.52
C TYR A 55 20.81 -5.11 31.14
N GLN A 56 19.63 -4.51 31.33
CA GLN A 56 18.44 -5.22 31.79
C GLN A 56 18.04 -6.35 30.82
N ARG A 57 18.12 -6.11 29.51
CA ARG A 57 17.64 -7.06 28.51
C ARG A 57 18.59 -8.23 28.27
N TYR A 58 19.90 -8.02 28.41
CA TYR A 58 20.91 -9.00 27.99
C TYR A 58 21.79 -9.55 29.12
N ILE A 59 21.83 -8.90 30.29
CA ILE A 59 22.76 -9.27 31.39
C ILE A 59 22.01 -9.54 32.70
N ASP A 60 21.23 -8.57 33.21
CA ASP A 60 20.50 -8.72 34.48
C ASP A 60 19.03 -8.30 34.36
N PRO A 61 18.11 -9.25 34.10
CA PRO A 61 16.67 -9.00 33.96
C PRO A 61 16.01 -8.37 35.20
N ASP A 62 16.61 -8.53 36.38
CA ASP A 62 16.07 -8.05 37.66
C ASP A 62 16.46 -6.58 37.95
N LEU A 63 17.23 -5.93 37.06
CA LEU A 63 17.52 -4.50 37.15
C LEU A 63 16.26 -3.69 36.80
N VAL A 64 15.76 -2.91 37.76
CA VAL A 64 14.60 -2.04 37.53
C VAL A 64 15.05 -0.71 36.93
N VAL A 65 14.75 -0.49 35.64
CA VAL A 65 15.06 0.75 34.92
C VAL A 65 13.87 1.70 34.98
N GLU A 66 14.05 2.84 35.65
CA GLU A 66 13.03 3.90 35.75
C GLU A 66 12.74 4.53 34.37
N ALA A 67 11.47 4.84 34.11
CA ALA A 67 11.03 5.50 32.89
C ALA A 67 11.57 6.93 32.84
N MET A 68 12.05 7.36 31.67
CA MET A 68 12.60 8.70 31.47
C MET A 68 11.50 9.76 31.58
N SER A 69 11.51 10.55 32.66
CA SER A 69 10.61 11.69 32.84
C SER A 69 10.81 12.71 31.73
N THR A 70 9.86 12.77 30.80
CA THR A 70 9.93 13.62 29.61
C THR A 70 9.28 14.99 29.86
N ASN A 71 9.58 15.66 30.97
CA ASN A 71 9.12 17.04 31.21
C ASN A 71 10.31 17.95 31.49
N GLY A 72 10.53 18.91 30.59
CA GLY A 72 11.57 19.92 30.68
C GLY A 72 11.27 21.01 31.73
N SER A 73 12.36 21.52 32.28
CA SER A 73 12.57 22.79 32.97
C SER A 73 11.41 23.81 32.93
N SER A 74 10.85 24.11 34.10
CA SER A 74 10.55 25.50 34.51
C SER A 74 10.40 25.58 36.04
N GLN A 75 11.22 26.46 36.60
CA GLN A 75 10.95 27.29 37.78
C GLN A 75 10.78 26.63 39.15
N SER A 76 11.87 26.75 39.92
CA SER A 76 11.89 27.05 41.35
C SER A 76 10.61 27.64 41.94
N THR A 77 10.01 26.95 42.90
CA THR A 77 9.43 27.57 44.09
C THR A 77 9.58 26.64 45.30
N LYS A 78 10.30 27.14 46.29
CA LYS A 78 10.28 26.64 47.66
C LYS A 78 8.85 26.72 48.21
N SER A 79 8.40 25.67 48.87
CA SER A 79 7.41 25.81 49.95
C SER A 79 7.70 24.78 51.04
N SER A 80 8.40 25.27 52.06
CA SER A 80 8.49 24.74 53.42
C SER A 80 7.17 24.93 54.17
N GLY A 81 6.81 23.97 55.03
CA GLY A 81 5.72 24.06 56.01
C GLY A 81 5.13 22.67 56.28
N SER A 82 5.70 21.86 57.18
CA SER A 82 5.51 21.85 58.64
C SER A 82 4.52 20.74 59.08
N SER A 83 5.09 19.82 59.86
CA SER A 83 4.57 18.70 60.66
C SER A 83 3.27 18.92 61.44
N SER A 84 2.45 17.87 61.60
CA SER A 84 2.29 17.09 62.87
C SER A 84 1.07 16.14 62.88
N SER A 85 1.24 14.95 63.49
CA SER A 85 0.31 14.11 64.31
C SER A 85 -1.13 13.82 63.82
N SER A 86 -1.79 12.67 64.03
CA SER A 86 -1.62 11.51 64.92
C SER A 86 -2.69 10.44 64.56
N SER A 87 -2.44 9.23 65.05
CA SER A 87 -3.17 7.96 64.99
C SER A 87 -4.63 7.93 65.52
N ALA A 88 -5.34 6.88 65.05
CA ALA A 88 -6.70 6.36 65.31
C ALA A 88 -7.19 6.30 66.79
N PRO A 89 -8.49 6.02 67.04
CA PRO A 89 -8.92 4.61 67.17
C PRO A 89 -10.37 4.27 66.72
N SER A 90 -10.63 2.96 66.71
CA SER A 90 -11.84 2.19 66.39
C SER A 90 -12.94 2.25 67.46
N ASN A 91 -14.24 2.13 67.08
CA ASN A 91 -15.18 1.10 67.59
C ASN A 91 -16.66 1.25 67.10
N ASP A 92 -17.21 0.09 66.71
CA ASP A 92 -18.57 -0.49 66.82
C ASP A 92 -19.90 0.32 66.84
N GLN A 93 -20.74 0.03 65.81
CA GLN A 93 -22.22 -0.19 65.70
C GLN A 93 -23.26 0.73 66.43
N PRO A 94 -24.59 0.78 66.06
CA PRO A 94 -25.38 -0.02 65.10
C PRO A 94 -26.30 0.77 64.11
N ARG A 95 -26.99 0.02 63.23
CA ARG A 95 -28.01 0.39 62.21
C ARG A 95 -29.36 0.84 62.83
N PRO A 96 -30.22 1.68 62.19
CA PRO A 96 -31.35 1.23 61.33
C PRO A 96 -31.64 2.17 60.12
N ARG A 97 -31.73 1.67 58.87
CA ARG A 97 -32.94 1.43 58.03
C ARG A 97 -33.85 2.65 57.74
N ASN A 98 -33.84 3.13 56.48
CA ASN A 98 -35.00 3.45 55.62
C ASN A 98 -34.51 3.84 54.20
N THR A 99 -34.87 3.09 53.15
CA THR A 99 -35.99 3.28 52.17
C THR A 99 -35.62 4.24 51.03
N GLY A 100 -35.62 3.77 49.77
CA GLY A 100 -35.70 4.67 48.61
C GLY A 100 -34.96 4.24 47.34
N SER A 101 -35.72 3.66 46.42
CA SER A 101 -35.67 3.84 44.95
C SER A 101 -34.34 3.84 44.17
N THR A 102 -34.26 2.83 43.30
CA THR A 102 -33.49 2.74 42.06
C THR A 102 -33.63 4.00 41.19
N THR A 103 -32.54 4.76 41.04
CA THR A 103 -32.34 5.63 39.87
C THR A 103 -30.85 5.74 39.58
N ARG A 104 -30.42 5.17 38.45
CA ARG A 104 -29.06 5.29 37.90
C ARG A 104 -28.93 6.67 37.27
N THR A 105 -28.08 7.53 37.83
CA THR A 105 -27.63 8.78 37.22
C THR A 105 -26.10 8.76 37.07
N SER A 106 -25.68 8.72 35.80
CA SER A 106 -24.61 9.51 35.17
C SER A 106 -23.40 9.88 36.03
N GLY A 107 -22.30 9.13 35.86
CA GLY A 107 -20.94 9.59 36.15
C GLY A 107 -20.12 9.63 34.84
N PRO A 108 -19.40 10.71 34.54
CA PRO A 108 -18.61 10.81 33.31
C PRO A 108 -17.34 9.96 33.46
N SER A 109 -17.23 8.90 32.66
CA SER A 109 -15.95 8.22 32.48
C SER A 109 -15.03 9.16 31.69
N ALA A 110 -14.07 9.75 32.40
CA ALA A 110 -12.98 10.50 31.82
C ALA A 110 -12.24 9.62 30.81
N ALA A 111 -12.29 10.04 29.55
CA ALA A 111 -11.57 9.44 28.45
C ALA A 111 -10.07 9.46 28.79
N ALA A 112 -9.50 8.28 28.98
CA ALA A 112 -8.06 8.08 28.92
C ALA A 112 -7.56 8.65 27.59
N GLY A 113 -6.52 9.49 27.66
CA GLY A 113 -5.93 10.19 26.53
C GLY A 113 -5.66 9.26 25.36
N GLN A 114 -6.50 9.39 24.32
CA GLN A 114 -6.14 8.95 22.99
C GLN A 114 -5.00 9.84 22.53
N ASN A 115 -3.77 9.36 22.67
CA ASN A 115 -2.71 9.82 21.79
C ASN A 115 -3.25 9.67 20.36
N PRO A 116 -3.35 10.75 19.55
CA PRO A 116 -3.67 10.59 18.15
C PRO A 116 -2.51 9.79 17.56
N THR A 117 -2.74 8.49 17.34
CA THR A 117 -1.86 7.73 16.46
C THR A 117 -1.83 8.55 15.17
N PRO A 118 -0.65 8.97 14.68
CA PRO A 118 -0.58 9.68 13.41
C PRO A 118 -1.30 8.78 12.42
N VAL A 119 -2.28 9.33 11.70
CA VAL A 119 -3.18 8.61 10.81
C VAL A 119 -2.36 7.65 9.97
N ARG A 120 -2.25 6.40 10.43
CA ARG A 120 -1.49 5.35 9.75
C ARG A 120 -2.42 4.90 8.67
N TRP A 121 -2.46 5.68 7.59
CA TRP A 121 -3.19 5.34 6.39
C TRP A 121 -2.77 3.93 6.01
N ASP A 122 -3.69 2.99 6.22
CA ASP A 122 -3.43 1.60 5.93
C ASP A 122 -3.10 1.50 4.43
N ARG A 123 -2.09 0.70 4.09
CA ARG A 123 -1.60 0.55 2.72
C ARG A 123 -2.73 0.20 1.75
N GLN A 124 -3.70 -0.58 2.24
CA GLN A 124 -4.91 -0.94 1.50
C GLN A 124 -5.83 0.27 1.26
N THR A 125 -5.95 1.18 2.23
CA THR A 125 -6.74 2.40 2.10
C THR A 125 -6.12 3.37 1.09
N ILE A 126 -4.78 3.47 1.05
CA ILE A 126 -4.06 4.27 0.04
C ILE A 126 -4.26 3.66 -1.36
N GLN A 127 -4.09 2.35 -1.51
CA GLN A 127 -4.34 1.69 -2.79
C GLN A 127 -5.79 1.86 -3.25
N PHE A 128 -6.74 1.73 -2.32
CA PHE A 128 -8.15 1.95 -2.61
C PHE A 128 -8.43 3.38 -3.06
N SER A 129 -7.95 4.39 -2.33
CA SER A 129 -8.23 5.80 -2.67
C SER A 129 -7.68 6.17 -4.05
N ILE A 130 -6.48 5.69 -4.39
CA ILE A 130 -5.90 5.90 -5.73
C ILE A 130 -6.72 5.19 -6.80
N ASN A 131 -7.11 3.91 -6.59
CA ASN A 131 -7.90 3.17 -7.59
C ASN A 131 -9.33 3.72 -7.73
N ALA A 132 -9.96 4.16 -6.65
CA ALA A 132 -11.26 4.81 -6.66
C ALA A 132 -11.20 6.16 -7.41
N TRP A 133 -10.16 6.96 -7.17
CA TRP A 133 -9.91 8.18 -7.92
C TRP A 133 -9.70 7.90 -9.42
N VAL A 134 -8.85 6.91 -9.75
CA VAL A 134 -8.62 6.48 -11.14
C VAL A 134 -9.93 6.07 -11.81
N PHE A 135 -10.78 5.30 -11.12
CA PHE A 135 -12.07 4.85 -11.63
C PHE A 135 -12.98 6.04 -11.97
N ILE A 136 -13.14 6.99 -11.05
CA ILE A 136 -13.97 8.19 -11.26
C ILE A 136 -13.44 9.00 -12.44
N VAL A 137 -12.13 9.26 -12.49
CA VAL A 137 -11.52 10.05 -13.57
C VAL A 137 -11.63 9.34 -14.92
N ALA A 138 -11.51 8.00 -14.95
CA ALA A 138 -11.62 7.22 -16.17
C ALA A 138 -13.06 7.21 -16.71
N VAL A 139 -14.06 7.13 -15.82
CA VAL A 139 -15.48 7.27 -16.17
C VAL A 139 -15.74 8.66 -16.76
N LEU A 140 -15.25 9.72 -16.11
CA LEU A 140 -15.36 11.09 -16.63
C LEU A 140 -14.69 11.26 -18.00
N ALA A 141 -13.58 10.57 -18.25
CA ALA A 141 -12.89 10.65 -19.54
C ALA A 141 -13.66 9.95 -20.68
N ILE A 142 -14.45 8.91 -20.39
CA ILE A 142 -15.23 8.16 -21.39
C ILE A 142 -16.56 8.81 -21.71
N ILE A 143 -17.20 9.48 -20.73
CA ILE A 143 -18.52 10.10 -20.93
C ILE A 143 -18.44 11.19 -22.02
N PRO A 144 -19.26 11.09 -23.09
CA PRO A 144 -19.19 12.02 -24.22
C PRO A 144 -19.66 13.45 -23.90
N LEU A 145 -20.32 13.65 -22.75
CA LEU A 145 -20.81 14.95 -22.28
C LEU A 145 -19.68 15.87 -21.77
N VAL A 146 -18.48 15.35 -21.54
CA VAL A 146 -17.35 16.12 -21.00
C VAL A 146 -16.60 16.86 -22.12
N PRO A 147 -16.25 18.15 -21.94
CA PRO A 147 -15.43 18.90 -22.89
C PRO A 147 -14.15 18.15 -23.30
N LYS A 148 -13.81 18.18 -24.60
CA LYS A 148 -12.65 17.43 -25.16
C LYS A 148 -11.33 17.69 -24.41
N HIS A 149 -11.12 18.92 -23.94
CA HIS A 149 -9.92 19.30 -23.19
C HIS A 149 -9.87 18.71 -21.77
N LEU A 150 -11.02 18.54 -21.11
CA LEU A 150 -11.11 17.89 -19.80
C LEU A 150 -11.01 16.38 -19.94
N SER A 151 -11.69 15.80 -20.93
CA SER A 151 -11.64 14.36 -21.22
C SER A 151 -10.20 13.90 -21.54
N SER A 152 -9.42 14.67 -22.31
CA SER A 152 -8.02 14.34 -22.61
C SER A 152 -7.10 14.45 -21.38
N ARG A 153 -7.29 15.47 -20.53
CA ARG A 153 -6.56 15.61 -19.26
C ARG A 153 -6.94 14.50 -18.27
N ALA A 154 -8.23 14.21 -18.13
CA ALA A 154 -8.75 13.14 -17.30
C ALA A 154 -8.18 11.79 -17.75
N SER A 155 -8.17 11.50 -19.05
CA SER A 155 -7.56 10.29 -19.61
C SER A 155 -6.08 10.16 -19.19
N ARG A 156 -5.27 11.21 -19.36
CA ARG A 156 -3.86 11.21 -18.93
C ARG A 156 -3.69 11.00 -17.43
N LEU A 157 -4.54 11.65 -16.63
CA LEU A 157 -4.55 11.50 -15.18
C LEU A 157 -4.92 10.07 -14.75
N SER A 158 -5.89 9.43 -15.42
CA SER A 158 -6.23 8.03 -15.17
C SER A 158 -5.07 7.08 -15.47
N PHE A 159 -4.36 7.27 -16.60
CA PHE A 159 -3.18 6.48 -16.90
C PHE A 159 -2.06 6.71 -15.88
N MET A 160 -1.76 7.96 -15.54
CA MET A 160 -0.73 8.30 -14.57
C MET A 160 -1.06 7.76 -13.17
N GLY A 161 -2.31 7.87 -12.73
CA GLY A 161 -2.80 7.29 -11.49
C GLY A 161 -2.66 5.78 -11.44
N THR A 162 -3.02 5.10 -12.54
CA THR A 162 -2.89 3.65 -12.66
C THR A 162 -1.43 3.22 -12.65
N ALA A 163 -0.55 3.96 -13.34
CA ALA A 163 0.89 3.73 -13.31
C ALA A 163 1.46 3.89 -11.89
N CYS A 164 1.10 4.96 -11.18
CA CYS A 164 1.52 5.17 -9.80
C CYS A 164 0.99 4.09 -8.86
N SER A 165 -0.28 3.69 -8.99
CA SER A 165 -0.87 2.63 -8.16
C SER A 165 -0.22 1.27 -8.39
N SER A 166 0.05 0.92 -9.65
CA SER A 166 0.68 -0.35 -10.01
C SER A 166 2.16 -0.36 -9.61
N LEU A 167 2.88 0.76 -9.81
CA LEU A 167 4.25 0.92 -9.34
C LEU A 167 4.36 0.86 -7.82
N TYR A 168 3.42 1.49 -7.10
CA TYR A 168 3.36 1.40 -5.63
C TYR A 168 3.11 -0.03 -5.17
N SER A 169 2.17 -0.75 -5.80
CA SER A 169 1.87 -2.15 -5.49
C SER A 169 3.07 -3.05 -5.77
N LEU A 170 3.77 -2.80 -6.88
CA LEU A 170 4.95 -3.53 -7.26
C LEU A 170 6.12 -3.29 -6.29
N TYR A 171 6.40 -2.02 -5.95
CA TYR A 171 7.44 -1.64 -4.99
C TYR A 171 7.21 -2.27 -3.62
N THR A 172 5.95 -2.35 -3.20
CA THR A 172 5.59 -2.87 -1.90
C THR A 172 5.51 -4.41 -1.84
N LEU A 173 5.42 -5.09 -2.99
CA LEU A 173 5.47 -6.56 -3.08
C LEU A 173 6.89 -7.10 -3.34
N HIS A 174 7.65 -6.44 -4.22
CA HIS A 174 8.96 -6.93 -4.68
C HIS A 174 10.15 -6.15 -4.09
N GLY A 175 9.89 -5.04 -3.39
CA GLY A 175 10.91 -4.26 -2.71
C GLY A 175 11.85 -3.52 -3.66
N ARG A 176 13.10 -3.34 -3.24
CA ARG A 176 14.17 -2.70 -4.03
C ARG A 176 15.02 -3.77 -4.73
N PRO A 177 15.62 -3.46 -5.90
CA PRO A 177 16.54 -4.38 -6.55
C PRO A 177 17.70 -4.73 -5.61
N ARG A 178 18.07 -6.03 -5.57
CA ARG A 178 19.12 -6.58 -4.68
C ARG A 178 20.48 -5.89 -4.87
N ALA A 179 20.77 -5.46 -6.10
CA ALA A 179 21.93 -4.66 -6.43
C ALA A 179 21.57 -3.67 -7.54
N TRP A 180 22.12 -2.46 -7.46
CA TRP A 180 22.00 -1.42 -8.50
C TRP A 180 22.96 -1.61 -9.68
N ASN A 181 23.48 -2.83 -9.85
CA ASN A 181 24.26 -3.21 -11.02
C ASN A 181 23.31 -3.63 -12.17
N LEU A 182 23.75 -3.52 -13.43
CA LEU A 182 23.00 -3.94 -14.63
C LEU A 182 22.43 -5.36 -14.49
N GLN A 183 23.24 -6.30 -13.99
CA GLN A 183 22.81 -7.69 -13.77
C GLN A 183 21.76 -7.82 -12.65
N GLY A 184 21.89 -7.03 -11.58
CA GLY A 184 20.93 -7.02 -10.46
C GLY A 184 19.58 -6.42 -10.87
N ILE A 185 19.60 -5.37 -11.68
CA ILE A 185 18.40 -4.77 -12.28
C ILE A 185 17.75 -5.74 -13.26
N GLN A 186 18.53 -6.41 -14.11
CA GLN A 186 18.01 -7.40 -15.05
C GLN A 186 17.29 -8.54 -14.30
N ALA A 187 17.91 -9.12 -13.27
CA ALA A 187 17.29 -10.17 -12.46
C ALA A 187 16.01 -9.69 -11.76
N TYR A 188 16.00 -8.46 -11.26
CA TYR A 188 14.82 -7.85 -10.66
C TYR A 188 13.68 -7.66 -11.67
N LEU A 189 13.99 -7.15 -12.87
CA LEU A 189 13.00 -7.02 -13.94
C LEU A 189 12.45 -8.39 -14.37
N GLN A 190 13.29 -9.42 -14.47
CA GLN A 190 12.84 -10.78 -14.79
C GLN A 190 11.86 -11.35 -13.74
N SER A 191 12.06 -11.02 -12.45
CA SER A 191 11.12 -11.40 -11.39
C SER A 191 9.75 -10.73 -11.53
N ILE A 192 9.69 -9.58 -12.18
CA ILE A 192 8.55 -8.67 -12.17
C ILE A 192 7.80 -8.65 -13.50
N ILE A 193 8.48 -8.96 -14.60
CA ILE A 193 7.97 -8.80 -15.97
C ILE A 193 6.68 -9.59 -16.23
N ALA A 194 6.51 -10.72 -15.53
CA ALA A 194 5.33 -11.58 -15.62
C ALA A 194 4.16 -11.11 -14.73
N THR A 195 4.33 -10.08 -13.91
CA THR A 195 3.29 -9.60 -12.99
C THR A 195 2.28 -8.71 -13.71
N LYS A 196 0.99 -8.86 -13.36
CA LYS A 196 -0.09 -8.01 -13.88
C LYS A 196 0.26 -6.53 -13.67
N ASP A 197 0.75 -6.17 -12.49
CA ASP A 197 1.05 -4.77 -12.14
C ASP A 197 2.12 -4.14 -13.04
N PHE A 198 3.20 -4.87 -13.33
CA PHE A 198 4.23 -4.38 -14.25
C PHE A 198 3.70 -4.15 -15.66
N ILE A 199 2.90 -5.09 -16.18
CA ILE A 199 2.26 -4.96 -17.50
C ILE A 199 1.41 -3.68 -17.56
N TYR A 200 0.63 -3.38 -16.52
CA TYR A 200 -0.17 -2.16 -16.46
C TYR A 200 0.68 -0.88 -16.31
N VAL A 201 1.86 -0.93 -15.65
CA VAL A 201 2.81 0.19 -15.66
C VAL A 201 3.24 0.51 -17.09
N ILE A 202 3.71 -0.49 -17.84
CA ILE A 202 4.17 -0.31 -19.23
C ILE A 202 3.01 0.12 -20.14
N TYR A 203 1.83 -0.46 -19.95
CA TYR A 203 0.61 -0.05 -20.65
C TYR A 203 0.34 1.44 -20.46
N CYS A 204 0.32 1.91 -19.20
CA CYS A 204 0.03 3.30 -18.90
C CYS A 204 1.11 4.25 -19.43
N LEU A 205 2.40 3.90 -19.30
CA LEU A 205 3.50 4.72 -19.82
C LEU A 205 3.41 4.94 -21.35
N THR A 206 2.96 3.90 -22.08
CA THR A 206 2.79 3.97 -23.54
C THR A 206 1.75 5.01 -23.95
N PHE A 207 0.69 5.21 -23.14
CA PHE A 207 -0.38 6.18 -23.45
C PHE A 207 -0.21 7.54 -22.77
N VAL A 208 0.48 7.64 -21.63
CA VAL A 208 0.80 8.94 -20.99
C VAL A 208 1.73 9.78 -21.86
N THR A 209 2.73 9.13 -22.47
CA THR A 209 3.72 9.79 -23.32
C THR A 209 3.16 10.22 -24.69
N SER A 210 1.99 9.72 -25.05
CA SER A 210 1.41 9.89 -26.38
C SER A 210 0.35 11.00 -26.40
N HIS A 211 0.28 11.74 -27.51
CA HIS A 211 -0.79 12.71 -27.76
C HIS A 211 -2.09 12.07 -28.27
N LEU A 212 -2.03 10.78 -28.64
CA LEU A 212 -3.16 10.01 -29.15
C LEU A 212 -4.10 9.57 -28.00
N CYS A 213 -5.20 10.29 -27.81
CA CYS A 213 -6.21 9.92 -26.80
C CYS A 213 -7.26 9.00 -27.41
N LEU A 214 -7.02 7.68 -27.32
CA LEU A 214 -8.00 6.67 -27.67
C LEU A 214 -8.85 6.33 -26.45
N ARG A 215 -10.14 6.69 -26.46
CA ARG A 215 -11.06 6.37 -25.34
C ARG A 215 -11.13 4.88 -25.04
N PHE A 216 -10.97 4.03 -26.06
CA PHE A 216 -10.91 2.57 -25.92
C PHE A 216 -9.77 2.08 -25.02
N ALA A 217 -8.67 2.86 -24.91
CA ALA A 217 -7.54 2.52 -24.05
C ALA A 217 -7.86 2.65 -22.54
N LEU A 218 -8.99 3.24 -22.18
CA LEU A 218 -9.42 3.36 -20.79
C LEU A 218 -10.21 2.14 -20.32
N ILE A 219 -10.69 1.28 -21.23
CA ILE A 219 -11.51 0.11 -20.88
C ILE A 219 -10.73 -0.87 -19.97
N PRO A 220 -9.47 -1.27 -20.28
CA PRO A 220 -8.68 -2.12 -19.38
C PRO A 220 -8.47 -1.52 -17.99
N ILE A 221 -8.32 -0.19 -17.94
CA ILE A 221 -8.08 0.55 -16.71
C ILE A 221 -9.35 0.61 -15.86
N LEU A 222 -10.51 0.79 -16.49
CA LEU A 222 -11.79 0.70 -15.81
C LEU A 222 -12.02 -0.70 -15.23
N CYS A 223 -11.82 -1.76 -16.02
CA CYS A 223 -11.97 -3.13 -15.53
C CYS A 223 -11.07 -3.38 -14.31
N ARG A 224 -9.80 -2.97 -14.40
CA ARG A 224 -8.83 -3.14 -13.31
C ARG A 224 -9.19 -2.34 -12.05
N SER A 225 -9.51 -1.06 -12.20
CA SER A 225 -9.86 -0.20 -11.06
C SER A 225 -11.16 -0.65 -10.40
N LEU A 226 -12.13 -1.11 -11.18
CA LEU A 226 -13.37 -1.70 -10.69
C LEU A 226 -13.12 -2.96 -9.85
N GLU A 227 -12.23 -3.87 -10.30
CA GLU A 227 -11.83 -5.06 -9.52
C GLU A 227 -11.24 -4.67 -8.15
N HIS A 228 -10.34 -3.67 -8.10
CA HIS A 228 -9.72 -3.22 -6.85
C HIS A 228 -10.71 -2.53 -5.92
N VAL A 229 -11.57 -1.67 -6.47
CA VAL A 229 -12.62 -0.95 -5.72
C VAL A 229 -13.63 -1.93 -5.14
N ALA A 230 -14.15 -2.86 -5.93
CA ALA A 230 -15.15 -3.83 -5.49
C ALA A 230 -14.63 -4.72 -4.35
N LYS A 231 -13.40 -5.24 -4.48
CA LYS A 231 -12.77 -6.05 -3.43
C LYS A 231 -12.61 -5.26 -2.12
N PHE A 232 -12.15 -4.01 -2.20
CA PHE A 232 -11.96 -3.19 -1.00
C PHE A 232 -13.30 -2.84 -0.34
N LEU A 233 -14.31 -2.45 -1.14
CA LEU A 233 -15.65 -2.12 -0.64
C LEU A 233 -16.26 -3.29 0.12
N ARG A 234 -16.16 -4.51 -0.44
CA ARG A 234 -16.69 -5.71 0.20
C ARG A 234 -15.99 -6.03 1.52
N CYS A 235 -14.66 -5.99 1.55
CA CYS A 235 -13.90 -6.32 2.76
C CYS A 235 -14.15 -5.32 3.90
N ASN A 236 -14.25 -4.03 3.59
CA ASN A 236 -14.28 -2.97 4.61
C ASN A 236 -15.70 -2.50 4.98
N PHE A 237 -16.64 -2.51 4.04
CA PHE A 237 -17.97 -1.93 4.21
C PHE A 237 -19.11 -2.95 4.22
N SER A 238 -18.82 -4.26 4.28
CA SER A 238 -19.84 -5.33 4.33
C SER A 238 -20.90 -5.16 5.43
N ARG A 239 -20.57 -4.46 6.52
CA ARG A 239 -21.49 -4.18 7.64
C ARG A 239 -22.29 -2.88 7.49
N SER A 240 -21.98 -2.05 6.50
CA SER A 240 -22.65 -0.76 6.29
C SER A 240 -24.00 -0.94 5.59
N THR A 241 -25.04 -0.26 6.08
CA THR A 241 -26.39 -0.29 5.49
C THR A 241 -26.43 0.33 4.10
N LEU A 242 -25.59 1.32 3.83
CA LEU A 242 -25.47 1.95 2.50
C LEU A 242 -24.83 1.00 1.47
N TYR A 243 -23.84 0.22 1.90
CA TYR A 243 -23.21 -0.79 1.05
C TYR A 243 -24.22 -1.87 0.67
N ARG A 244 -24.93 -2.43 1.65
CA ARG A 244 -25.98 -3.44 1.42
C ARG A 244 -27.09 -2.98 0.49
N LYS A 245 -27.48 -1.70 0.58
CA LYS A 245 -28.60 -1.18 -0.21
C LYS A 245 -28.27 -0.92 -1.69
N TYR A 246 -27.04 -0.52 -2.02
CA TYR A 246 -26.70 -0.03 -3.37
C TYR A 246 -25.49 -0.69 -4.01
N LEU A 247 -24.53 -1.19 -3.23
CA LEU A 247 -23.21 -1.59 -3.72
C LEU A 247 -22.91 -3.09 -3.53
N GLU A 248 -23.71 -3.81 -2.74
CA GLU A 248 -23.56 -5.26 -2.53
C GLU A 248 -23.73 -6.03 -3.85
N ASP A 249 -24.86 -5.90 -4.54
CA ASP A 249 -25.10 -6.64 -5.78
C ASP A 249 -24.06 -6.34 -6.89
N PRO A 250 -23.71 -5.08 -7.19
CA PRO A 250 -22.66 -4.79 -8.18
C PRO A 250 -21.28 -5.31 -7.78
N CYS A 251 -20.90 -5.22 -6.49
CA CYS A 251 -19.60 -5.73 -6.04
C CYS A 251 -19.52 -7.26 -6.11
N VAL A 252 -20.60 -7.95 -5.73
CA VAL A 252 -20.70 -9.41 -5.85
C VAL A 252 -20.62 -9.82 -7.32
N TRP A 253 -21.33 -9.12 -8.21
CA TRP A 253 -21.28 -9.38 -9.65
C TRP A 253 -19.87 -9.19 -10.22
N VAL A 254 -19.18 -8.10 -9.86
CA VAL A 254 -17.80 -7.85 -10.30
C VAL A 254 -16.87 -8.99 -9.87
N GLU A 255 -17.01 -9.45 -8.63
CA GLU A 255 -16.18 -10.53 -8.09
C GLU A 255 -16.47 -11.88 -8.77
N SER A 256 -17.75 -12.23 -8.98
CA SER A 256 -18.15 -13.45 -9.68
C SER A 256 -17.77 -13.45 -11.17
N ASN A 257 -17.69 -12.26 -11.78
CA ASN A 257 -17.45 -12.09 -13.22
C ASN A 257 -16.04 -11.58 -13.54
N THR A 258 -15.07 -11.81 -12.65
CA THR A 258 -13.66 -11.43 -12.85
C THR A 258 -13.11 -11.97 -14.18
N THR A 259 -13.46 -13.21 -14.56
CA THR A 259 -13.03 -13.79 -15.84
C THR A 259 -13.60 -13.05 -17.05
N THR A 260 -14.88 -12.67 -17.00
CA THR A 260 -15.53 -11.86 -18.04
C THR A 260 -14.89 -10.49 -18.19
N LEU A 261 -14.55 -9.83 -17.07
CA LEU A 261 -13.86 -8.54 -17.08
C LEU A 261 -12.46 -8.64 -17.69
N ASN A 262 -11.71 -9.70 -17.39
CA ASN A 262 -10.38 -9.92 -17.97
C ASN A 262 -10.48 -10.27 -19.47
N ILE A 263 -11.48 -11.04 -19.91
CA ILE A 263 -11.74 -11.30 -21.33
C ILE A 263 -12.10 -9.99 -22.07
N LEU A 264 -12.95 -9.15 -21.47
CA LEU A 264 -13.30 -7.83 -22.02
C LEU A 264 -12.07 -6.93 -22.13
N SER A 265 -11.22 -6.91 -21.09
CA SER A 265 -9.94 -6.21 -21.10
C SER A 265 -9.08 -6.67 -22.28
N SER A 266 -8.89 -7.98 -22.46
CA SER A 266 -8.10 -8.54 -23.56
C SER A 266 -8.67 -8.25 -24.95
N HIS A 267 -10.00 -8.25 -25.10
CA HIS A 267 -10.64 -7.79 -26.34
C HIS A 267 -10.32 -6.33 -26.64
N SER A 268 -10.42 -5.46 -25.63
CA SER A 268 -10.10 -4.04 -25.80
C SER A 268 -8.61 -3.78 -26.03
N GLU A 269 -7.71 -4.55 -25.40
CA GLU A 269 -6.26 -4.47 -25.59
C GLU A 269 -5.87 -4.87 -27.03
N ILE A 270 -6.35 -6.01 -27.51
CA ILE A 270 -6.07 -6.45 -28.89
C ILE A 270 -6.72 -5.49 -29.90
N GLY A 271 -7.96 -5.07 -29.66
CA GLY A 271 -8.64 -4.07 -30.49
C GLY A 271 -7.87 -2.75 -30.57
N LEU A 272 -7.28 -2.31 -29.46
CA LEU A 272 -6.44 -1.12 -29.41
C LEU A 272 -5.17 -1.28 -30.25
N GLY A 273 -4.60 -2.49 -30.32
CA GLY A 273 -3.46 -2.79 -31.19
C GLY A 273 -3.79 -2.57 -32.67
N PHE A 274 -4.96 -3.03 -33.10
CA PHE A 274 -5.45 -2.78 -34.46
C PHE A 274 -5.80 -1.32 -34.70
N LEU A 275 -6.40 -0.62 -33.73
CA LEU A 275 -6.66 0.81 -33.83
C LEU A 275 -5.37 1.62 -33.99
N LEU A 276 -4.27 1.23 -33.33
CA LEU A 276 -2.97 1.87 -33.51
C LEU A 276 -2.41 1.65 -34.92
N ILE A 277 -2.56 0.44 -35.48
CA ILE A 277 -2.20 0.19 -36.89
C ILE A 277 -3.01 1.10 -37.81
N ILE A 278 -4.33 1.19 -37.62
CA ILE A 278 -5.18 2.08 -38.42
C ILE A 278 -4.77 3.55 -38.24
N SER A 279 -4.38 3.95 -37.03
CA SER A 279 -3.89 5.30 -36.74
C SER A 279 -2.59 5.64 -37.47
N LEU A 280 -1.78 4.65 -37.88
CA LEU A 280 -0.60 4.90 -38.73
C LEU A 280 -0.98 5.38 -40.14
N LEU A 281 -2.19 5.09 -40.61
CA LEU A 281 -2.67 5.60 -41.90
C LEU A 281 -3.17 7.04 -41.79
N SER A 282 -3.54 7.50 -40.58
CA SER A 282 -4.00 8.87 -40.29
C SER A 282 -2.86 9.90 -40.28
N TRP A 283 -3.18 11.17 -40.04
CA TRP A 283 -2.21 12.26 -39.87
C TRP A 283 -1.52 12.25 -38.49
N GLN A 284 -2.13 11.62 -37.50
CA GLN A 284 -1.58 11.47 -36.14
C GLN A 284 -0.74 10.19 -36.00
N ARG A 285 0.27 10.04 -36.84
CA ARG A 285 1.10 8.82 -36.89
C ARG A 285 2.06 8.79 -35.71
N ASN A 286 2.02 7.71 -34.93
CA ASN A 286 3.01 7.43 -33.90
C ASN A 286 3.54 5.99 -34.07
N ILE A 287 4.57 5.86 -34.91
CA ILE A 287 5.18 4.56 -35.24
C ILE A 287 5.81 3.94 -33.99
N ILE A 288 6.49 4.75 -33.18
CA ILE A 288 7.16 4.29 -31.95
C ILE A 288 6.14 3.74 -30.96
N GLN A 289 5.05 4.47 -30.70
CA GLN A 289 3.97 4.00 -29.82
C GLN A 289 3.35 2.70 -30.33
N THR A 290 3.09 2.60 -31.64
CA THR A 290 2.52 1.38 -32.22
C THR A 290 3.47 0.21 -32.03
N PHE A 291 4.75 0.36 -32.36
CA PHE A 291 5.75 -0.68 -32.13
C PHE A 291 5.85 -1.10 -30.66
N MET A 292 5.97 -0.14 -29.74
CA MET A 292 6.02 -0.38 -28.29
C MET A 292 4.79 -1.12 -27.78
N TYR A 293 3.59 -0.74 -28.25
CA TYR A 293 2.35 -1.38 -27.86
C TYR A 293 2.23 -2.81 -28.39
N TRP A 294 2.68 -3.08 -29.61
CA TRP A 294 2.69 -4.43 -30.16
C TRP A 294 3.69 -5.34 -29.44
N GLN A 295 4.83 -4.81 -28.96
CA GLN A 295 5.72 -5.54 -28.05
C GLN A 295 5.07 -5.82 -26.69
N LEU A 296 4.31 -4.87 -26.15
CA LEU A 296 3.54 -5.10 -24.93
C LEU A 296 2.46 -6.18 -25.11
N LEU A 297 1.71 -6.16 -26.21
CA LEU A 297 0.72 -7.21 -26.50
C LEU A 297 1.39 -8.59 -26.64
N LYS A 298 2.58 -8.65 -27.24
CA LYS A 298 3.38 -9.87 -27.32
C LYS A 298 3.82 -10.35 -25.93
N LEU A 299 4.21 -9.43 -25.04
CA LEU A 299 4.45 -9.75 -23.64
C LEU A 299 3.19 -10.30 -22.96
N MET A 300 2.03 -9.67 -23.16
CA MET A 300 0.75 -10.10 -22.57
C MET A 300 0.27 -11.46 -23.10
N TYR A 301 0.63 -11.80 -24.33
CA TYR A 301 0.37 -13.11 -24.94
C TYR A 301 1.17 -14.25 -24.29
N ASN A 302 2.40 -13.95 -23.84
CA ASN A 302 3.31 -14.92 -23.24
C ASN A 302 3.29 -14.92 -21.69
N ALA A 303 2.90 -13.80 -21.06
CA ALA A 303 2.89 -13.67 -19.62
C ALA A 303 1.80 -14.56 -18.98
N PRO A 304 2.12 -15.38 -17.98
CA PRO A 304 1.21 -16.41 -17.45
C PRO A 304 -0.12 -15.84 -16.91
N VAL A 305 -0.10 -14.60 -16.40
CA VAL A 305 -1.27 -13.96 -15.80
C VAL A 305 -2.30 -13.48 -16.84
N THR A 306 -1.87 -13.22 -18.08
CA THR A 306 -2.71 -12.67 -19.16
C THR A 306 -2.81 -13.56 -20.39
N ALA A 307 -1.90 -14.52 -20.53
CA ALA A 307 -1.75 -15.38 -21.71
C ALA A 307 -3.05 -16.11 -22.06
N GLY A 308 -3.71 -16.75 -21.07
CA GLY A 308 -4.95 -17.49 -21.33
C GLY A 308 -6.05 -16.65 -21.97
N TYR A 309 -6.25 -15.42 -21.48
CA TYR A 309 -7.25 -14.51 -22.04
C TYR A 309 -6.86 -14.04 -23.44
N HIS A 310 -5.60 -13.62 -23.65
CA HIS A 310 -5.13 -13.13 -24.94
C HIS A 310 -5.12 -14.23 -26.01
N GLN A 311 -4.62 -15.41 -25.69
CA GLN A 311 -4.61 -16.57 -26.57
C GLN A 311 -6.03 -16.97 -26.97
N SER A 312 -6.99 -16.93 -26.04
CA SER A 312 -8.40 -17.22 -26.36
C SER A 312 -8.99 -16.25 -27.38
N VAL A 313 -8.69 -14.94 -27.24
CA VAL A 313 -9.15 -13.90 -28.17
C VAL A 313 -8.46 -14.06 -29.53
N TRP A 314 -7.15 -14.28 -29.57
CA TRP A 314 -6.42 -14.55 -30.81
C TRP A 314 -6.92 -15.80 -31.54
N ALA A 315 -7.21 -16.88 -30.80
CA ALA A 315 -7.80 -18.08 -31.37
C ALA A 315 -9.20 -17.81 -31.96
N LYS A 316 -10.02 -16.99 -31.29
CA LYS A 316 -11.34 -16.58 -31.81
C LYS A 316 -11.20 -15.75 -33.09
N ILE A 317 -10.28 -14.79 -33.11
CA ILE A 317 -9.98 -13.99 -34.31
C ILE A 317 -9.51 -14.89 -35.45
N GLY A 318 -8.58 -15.80 -35.20
CA GLY A 318 -8.06 -16.74 -36.20
C GLY A 318 -9.16 -17.62 -36.81
N ARG A 319 -10.08 -18.15 -35.98
CA ARG A 319 -11.23 -18.95 -36.48
C ARG A 319 -12.15 -18.16 -37.41
N VAL A 320 -12.32 -16.86 -37.18
CA VAL A 320 -13.19 -16.00 -38.01
C VAL A 320 -12.46 -15.52 -39.27
N VAL A 321 -11.19 -15.14 -39.13
CA VAL A 321 -10.43 -14.45 -40.18
C VAL A 321 -9.75 -15.41 -41.15
N ASN A 322 -9.19 -16.53 -40.68
CA ASN A 322 -8.50 -17.49 -41.54
C ASN A 322 -9.36 -18.01 -42.71
N PRO A 323 -10.63 -18.44 -42.53
CA PRO A 323 -11.44 -18.90 -43.66
C PRO A 323 -11.72 -17.79 -44.68
N LEU A 324 -11.84 -16.54 -44.22
CA LEU A 324 -12.03 -15.38 -45.11
C LEU A 324 -10.77 -15.07 -45.92
N ILE A 325 -9.60 -15.13 -45.28
CA ILE A 325 -8.31 -14.92 -45.96
C ILE A 325 -8.09 -16.00 -47.03
N HIS A 326 -8.31 -17.26 -46.69
CA HIS A 326 -8.16 -18.35 -47.66
C HIS A 326 -9.13 -18.23 -48.84
N ARG A 327 -10.34 -17.71 -48.62
CA ARG A 327 -11.35 -17.57 -49.67
C ARG A 327 -11.17 -16.33 -50.55
N TYR A 328 -10.84 -15.18 -49.97
CA TYR A 328 -10.89 -13.89 -50.67
C TYR A 328 -9.52 -13.24 -50.90
N CYS A 329 -8.51 -13.55 -50.08
CA CYS A 329 -7.22 -12.88 -50.14
C CYS A 329 -6.04 -13.84 -49.89
N PRO A 330 -5.83 -14.88 -50.72
CA PRO A 330 -4.79 -15.89 -50.50
C PRO A 330 -3.37 -15.31 -50.52
N PHE A 331 -3.15 -14.17 -51.16
CA PHE A 331 -1.87 -13.46 -51.18
C PHE A 331 -1.43 -12.96 -49.79
N LEU A 332 -2.36 -12.79 -48.84
CA LEU A 332 -2.05 -12.39 -47.46
C LEU A 332 -1.44 -13.52 -46.63
N ASN A 333 -1.48 -14.78 -47.08
CA ASN A 333 -0.95 -15.91 -46.31
C ASN A 333 0.56 -15.79 -46.06
N THR A 334 1.33 -15.34 -47.05
CA THR A 334 2.79 -15.17 -46.93
C THR A 334 3.15 -14.11 -45.87
N PRO A 335 2.68 -12.85 -45.95
CA PRO A 335 2.97 -11.85 -44.92
C PRO A 335 2.37 -12.22 -43.56
N LEU A 336 1.19 -12.84 -43.53
CA LEU A 336 0.58 -13.30 -42.27
C LEU A 336 1.45 -14.35 -41.59
N SER A 337 1.98 -15.32 -42.33
CA SER A 337 2.86 -16.34 -41.77
C SER A 337 4.18 -15.75 -41.24
N ALA A 338 4.70 -14.69 -41.88
CA ALA A 338 5.88 -13.97 -41.40
C ALA A 338 5.60 -13.24 -40.09
N VAL A 339 4.45 -12.55 -40.00
CA VAL A 339 4.01 -11.87 -38.77
C VAL A 339 3.76 -12.87 -37.65
N GLN A 340 3.13 -14.01 -37.94
CA GLN A 340 2.93 -15.08 -36.95
C GLN A 340 4.25 -15.63 -36.42
N ARG A 341 5.26 -15.85 -37.27
CA ARG A 341 6.60 -16.26 -36.83
C ARG A 341 7.25 -15.21 -35.95
N TRP A 342 7.11 -13.92 -36.27
CA TRP A 342 7.62 -12.83 -35.43
C TRP A 342 6.89 -12.74 -34.08
N TRP A 343 5.58 -13.04 -34.06
CA TRP A 343 4.76 -13.02 -32.85
C TRP A 343 5.12 -14.14 -31.88
N LEU A 344 5.40 -15.33 -32.40
CA LEU A 344 5.64 -16.55 -31.61
C LEU A 344 7.11 -16.75 -31.19
N ARG A 345 8.06 -16.10 -31.87
CA ARG A 345 9.47 -16.01 -31.43
C ARG A 345 9.59 -15.05 -30.27
#